data_AF-E0S106-F1
#
_entry.id   AF-E0S106-F1
#
_cell.length_a   1.000
_cell.length_b   1.000
_cell.length_c   1.000
_cell.angle_alpha   90.00
_cell.angle_beta   90.00
_cell.angle_gamma   90.00
#
_symmetry.space_group_name_H-M   'P 1'
#
loop_
_entity.id
_entity.type
_entity.pdbx_description
1 polymer ?
#
loop_
_entity_poly.entity_id
_entity_poly.type
_entity_poly.pdbx_seq_one_letter_code
_entity_poly.pdbx_strand_id
1 'polypeptide(L)'
;MRKVSIINYIEVILISIGCTLILTFLFNQLGLTDNASYREIAEHQFYGHKTLVDALMEYCFVSPLFEEAIFRYVLFNLILFVLLLVKDPKRYRNRFTIPEILMKTDTFMDFLYVESVSPSVESEDSVDGYRERKEFDDNSYSLIFSHLSQLTKQAHIAVWATALLFGIYHGNLVQGVYAVIMGLVITYSYAVYRRFSVPVIAHICANAVSLLLVYL
;
A
#
# COMPACT_ATOMS: atom_id res chain seq x y z
N MET A 1 8.70 2.91 16.65
CA MET A 1 8.08 2.00 15.66
C MET A 1 7.07 1.03 16.28
N ARG A 2 5.78 1.16 15.95
CA ARG A 2 4.68 0.25 16.37
C ARG A 2 4.94 -1.18 15.88
N LYS A 3 4.84 -2.19 16.75
CA LYS A 3 4.94 -3.59 16.32
C LYS A 3 3.63 -3.97 15.63
N VAL A 4 3.70 -4.48 14.40
CA VAL A 4 2.52 -5.03 13.72
C VAL A 4 2.40 -6.48 14.15
N SER A 5 1.25 -6.85 14.71
CA SER A 5 0.99 -8.22 15.14
C SER A 5 0.98 -9.18 13.94
N ILE A 6 1.29 -10.45 14.17
CA ILE A 6 1.22 -11.47 13.11
C ILE A 6 -0.20 -11.63 12.56
N ILE A 7 -1.22 -11.40 13.38
CA ILE A 7 -2.63 -11.45 12.99
C ILE A 7 -2.93 -10.40 11.91
N ASN A 8 -2.38 -9.19 12.05
CA ASN A 8 -2.56 -8.13 11.05
C ASN A 8 -1.91 -8.49 9.71
N TYR A 9 -0.76 -9.17 9.71
CA TYR A 9 -0.17 -9.68 8.47
C TYR A 9 -1.08 -10.73 7.83
N ILE A 10 -1.57 -11.69 8.62
CA ILE A 10 -2.47 -12.75 8.13
C ILE A 10 -3.73 -12.12 7.51
N GLU A 11 -4.33 -11.14 8.18
CA GLU A 11 -5.52 -10.46 7.69
C GLU A 11 -5.27 -9.79 6.33
N VAL A 12 -4.20 -8.98 6.20
CA VAL A 12 -3.88 -8.29 4.96
C VAL A 12 -3.57 -9.29 3.84
N ILE A 13 -2.86 -10.38 4.14
CA ILE A 13 -2.59 -11.46 3.19
C ILE A 13 -3.89 -12.08 2.70
N LEU A 14 -4.81 -12.44 3.60
CA LEU A 14 -6.09 -13.05 3.25
C LEU A 14 -6.96 -12.13 2.41
N ILE A 15 -7.02 -10.84 2.75
CA ILE A 15 -7.74 -9.83 1.96
C ILE A 15 -7.12 -9.70 0.56
N SER A 16 -5.79 -9.68 0.46
CA SER A 16 -5.08 -9.52 -0.81
C SER A 16 -5.26 -10.75 -1.71
N ILE A 17 -5.16 -11.96 -1.15
CA ILE A 17 -5.43 -13.21 -1.86
C ILE A 17 -6.90 -13.28 -2.30
N GLY A 18 -7.83 -12.98 -1.40
CA GLY A 18 -9.26 -12.97 -1.71
C GLY A 18 -9.61 -11.98 -2.82
N CYS A 19 -9.07 -10.76 -2.75
CA CYS A 19 -9.24 -9.75 -3.79
C CYS A 19 -8.66 -10.21 -5.13
N THR A 20 -7.46 -10.79 -5.12
CA THR A 20 -6.82 -11.38 -6.31
C THR A 20 -7.73 -12.43 -6.96
N LEU A 21 -8.22 -13.39 -6.18
CA LEU A 21 -9.10 -14.46 -6.67
C LEU A 21 -10.40 -13.92 -7.25
N ILE A 22 -11.06 -12.98 -6.55
CA ILE A 22 -12.31 -12.36 -6.99
C ILE A 22 -12.08 -11.59 -8.30
N LEU A 23 -11.03 -10.75 -8.36
CA LEU A 23 -10.73 -9.97 -9.56
C LEU A 23 -10.41 -10.87 -10.75
N THR A 24 -9.57 -11.88 -10.56
CA THR A 24 -9.21 -12.83 -11.62
C THR A 24 -10.46 -13.55 -12.14
N PHE A 25 -11.34 -14.02 -11.24
CA PHE A 25 -12.62 -14.63 -11.63
C PHE A 25 -13.49 -13.66 -12.42
N LEU A 26 -13.71 -12.44 -11.91
CA LEU A 26 -14.57 -11.44 -12.55
C LEU A 26 -14.03 -11.03 -13.92
N PHE A 27 -12.72 -10.82 -14.05
CA PHE A 27 -12.11 -10.38 -15.30
C PHE A 27 -12.20 -11.46 -16.38
N ASN A 28 -12.06 -12.73 -15.99
CA ASN A 28 -12.30 -13.86 -16.88
C ASN A 28 -13.77 -13.95 -17.30
N GLN A 29 -14.73 -13.80 -16.38
CA GLN A 29 -16.16 -13.83 -16.70
C GLN A 29 -16.59 -12.67 -17.61
N LEU A 30 -15.93 -11.52 -17.48
CA LEU A 30 -16.18 -10.34 -18.31
C LEU A 30 -15.42 -10.38 -19.65
N GLY A 31 -14.61 -11.42 -19.92
CA GLY A 31 -13.79 -11.53 -21.13
C GLY A 31 -12.71 -10.45 -21.24
N LEU A 32 -12.35 -9.80 -20.14
CA LEU A 32 -11.34 -8.73 -20.15
C LEU A 32 -9.94 -9.28 -20.43
N THR A 33 -9.70 -10.54 -20.05
CA THR A 33 -8.44 -11.26 -20.25
C THR A 33 -8.25 -11.78 -21.67
N ASP A 34 -9.30 -11.80 -22.50
CA ASP A 34 -9.22 -12.16 -23.92
C ASP A 34 -8.72 -11.00 -24.81
N ASN A 35 -8.54 -9.82 -24.23
CA ASN A 35 -8.03 -8.65 -24.95
C ASN A 35 -6.60 -8.88 -25.43
N ALA A 36 -6.34 -8.65 -26.73
CA ALA A 36 -5.02 -8.86 -27.34
C ALA A 36 -3.90 -8.09 -26.63
N SER A 37 -4.14 -6.84 -26.23
CA SER A 37 -3.16 -6.02 -25.50
C SER A 37 -2.87 -6.56 -24.10
N TYR A 38 -3.85 -7.20 -23.47
CA TYR A 38 -3.65 -7.85 -22.17
C TYR A 38 -2.86 -9.14 -22.33
N ARG A 39 -3.20 -9.96 -23.33
CA ARG A 39 -2.54 -11.24 -23.60
C ARG A 39 -1.07 -11.07 -23.97
N GLU A 40 -0.72 -10.07 -24.78
CA GLU A 40 0.68 -9.78 -25.12
C GLU A 40 1.52 -9.49 -23.87
N ILE A 41 1.00 -8.65 -22.96
CA ILE A 41 1.71 -8.32 -21.73
C ILE A 41 1.75 -9.50 -20.76
N ALA A 42 0.65 -10.24 -20.64
CA ALA A 42 0.57 -11.45 -19.81
C ALA A 42 1.52 -12.54 -20.33
N GLU A 43 1.66 -12.70 -21.64
CA GLU A 43 2.64 -13.61 -22.25
C GLU A 43 4.06 -13.21 -21.87
N HIS A 44 4.40 -11.93 -21.95
CA HIS A 44 5.71 -11.45 -21.51
C HIS A 44 5.94 -11.63 -19.99
N GLN A 45 4.93 -11.39 -19.16
CA GLN A 45 5.03 -11.45 -17.70
C GLN A 45 5.04 -12.88 -17.14
N PHE A 46 4.34 -13.82 -17.76
CA PHE A 46 4.19 -15.19 -17.23
C PHE A 46 4.97 -16.22 -18.04
N TYR A 47 5.17 -16.01 -19.33
CA TYR A 47 5.76 -16.99 -20.25
C TYR A 47 7.05 -16.50 -20.92
N GLY A 48 7.44 -15.23 -20.71
CA GLY A 48 8.70 -14.67 -21.21
C GLY A 48 9.96 -15.15 -20.47
N HIS A 49 9.79 -15.91 -19.37
CA HIS A 49 10.88 -16.39 -18.54
C HIS A 49 11.38 -17.78 -18.97
N LYS A 50 12.70 -17.99 -18.88
CA LYS A 50 13.34 -19.27 -19.29
C LYS A 50 13.01 -20.41 -18.33
N THR A 51 12.75 -20.10 -17.06
CA THR A 51 12.43 -21.08 -16.01
C THR A 51 11.31 -20.56 -15.11
N LEU A 52 10.61 -21.48 -14.44
CA LEU A 52 9.63 -21.14 -13.41
C LEU A 52 10.25 -20.37 -12.24
N VAL A 53 11.53 -20.65 -11.92
CA VAL A 53 12.27 -19.94 -10.87
C VAL A 53 12.47 -18.47 -11.26
N ASP A 54 12.83 -18.20 -12.51
CA ASP A 54 12.98 -16.82 -13.00
C ASP A 54 11.65 -16.07 -12.93
N ALA A 55 10.54 -16.71 -13.35
CA ALA A 55 9.20 -16.12 -13.25
C ALA A 55 8.81 -15.82 -11.80
N LEU A 56 9.04 -16.75 -10.87
CA LEU A 56 8.77 -16.55 -9.45
C LEU A 56 9.61 -15.41 -8.87
N MET A 57 10.90 -15.36 -9.18
CA MET A 57 11.79 -14.34 -8.64
C MET A 57 11.42 -12.95 -9.16
N GLU A 58 11.18 -12.79 -10.45
CA GLU A 58 10.88 -11.50 -11.04
C GLU A 58 9.47 -11.02 -10.66
N TYR A 59 8.45 -11.84 -10.91
CA TYR A 59 7.05 -11.48 -10.71
C TYR A 59 6.62 -11.45 -9.25
N CYS A 60 7.16 -12.35 -8.41
CA CYS A 60 6.74 -12.44 -7.02
C CYS A 60 7.69 -11.78 -6.03
N PHE A 61 8.93 -11.41 -6.38
CA PHE A 61 9.86 -10.80 -5.41
C PHE A 61 10.45 -9.49 -5.89
N VAL A 62 11.14 -9.49 -7.03
CA VAL A 62 11.87 -8.31 -7.52
C VAL A 62 10.90 -7.19 -7.86
N SER A 63 9.92 -7.43 -8.74
CA SER A 63 8.96 -6.39 -9.15
C SER A 63 8.17 -5.83 -7.96
N PRO A 64 7.54 -6.66 -7.10
CA PRO A 64 6.81 -6.16 -5.94
C PRO A 64 7.69 -5.32 -5.00
N LEU A 65 8.96 -5.70 -4.78
CA LEU A 65 9.85 -4.93 -3.92
C LEU A 65 10.12 -3.52 -4.49
N PHE A 66 10.42 -3.44 -5.79
CA PHE A 66 10.64 -2.16 -6.47
C PHE A 66 9.36 -1.32 -6.52
N GLU A 67 8.24 -1.93 -6.87
CA GLU A 67 6.94 -1.27 -6.94
C GLU A 67 6.55 -0.72 -5.56
N GLU A 68 6.64 -1.51 -4.49
CA GLU A 68 6.35 -0.99 -3.16
C GLU A 68 7.32 0.12 -2.72
N ALA A 69 8.60 0.02 -3.09
CA ALA A 69 9.57 1.09 -2.80
C ALA A 69 9.18 2.41 -3.52
N ILE A 70 8.80 2.34 -4.79
CA ILE A 70 8.41 3.52 -5.57
C ILE A 70 7.05 4.05 -5.10
N PHE A 71 6.03 3.20 -5.06
CA PHE A 71 4.67 3.66 -4.84
C PHE A 71 4.37 3.95 -3.37
N ARG A 72 4.90 3.18 -2.42
CA ARG A 72 4.53 3.30 -0.99
C ARG A 72 5.59 4.09 -0.23
N TYR A 73 6.87 3.86 -0.50
CA TYR A 73 7.94 4.63 0.15
C TYR A 73 8.08 6.03 -0.41
N VAL A 74 8.11 6.19 -1.74
CA VAL A 74 8.30 7.50 -2.36
C VAL A 74 6.98 8.20 -2.59
N LEU A 75 6.13 7.68 -3.48
CA LEU A 75 4.96 8.42 -3.97
C LEU A 75 3.93 8.68 -2.88
N PHE A 76 3.49 7.65 -2.15
CA PHE A 76 2.47 7.83 -1.12
C PHE A 76 2.88 8.83 -0.03
N ASN A 77 4.11 8.72 0.50
CA ASN A 77 4.57 9.62 1.56
C ASN A 77 4.77 11.04 1.04
N LEU A 78 5.27 11.21 -0.19
CA LEU A 78 5.41 12.52 -0.83
C LEU A 78 4.04 13.17 -1.04
N ILE A 79 3.07 12.44 -1.60
CA ILE A 79 1.71 12.95 -1.84
C ILE A 79 1.07 13.35 -0.50
N LEU A 80 1.16 12.48 0.52
CA LEU A 80 0.61 12.79 1.84
C LEU A 80 1.26 14.03 2.45
N PHE A 81 2.59 14.15 2.37
CA PHE A 81 3.30 15.33 2.86
C PHE A 81 2.85 16.61 2.15
N VAL A 82 2.75 16.59 0.82
CA VAL A 82 2.27 17.75 0.04
C VAL A 82 0.85 18.12 0.45
N LEU A 83 -0.04 17.14 0.63
CA LEU A 83 -1.42 17.40 1.06
C LEU A 83 -1.48 18.01 2.47
N LEU A 84 -0.62 17.56 3.39
CA LEU A 84 -0.49 18.17 4.71
C LEU A 84 0.07 19.60 4.58
N LEU A 85 1.13 19.80 3.80
CA LEU A 85 1.74 21.12 3.56
C LEU A 85 0.75 22.13 2.97
N VAL A 86 -0.11 21.70 2.04
CA VAL A 86 -1.19 22.54 1.47
C VAL A 86 -2.26 22.84 2.52
N LYS A 87 -2.57 21.88 3.40
CA LYS A 87 -3.56 22.06 4.48
C LYS A 87 -3.12 23.09 5.52
N ASP A 88 -1.86 23.05 5.96
CA ASP A 88 -1.30 23.98 6.95
C ASP A 88 0.20 24.27 6.69
N PRO A 89 0.52 25.23 5.81
CA PRO A 89 1.90 25.52 5.44
C PRO A 89 2.79 25.93 6.62
N LYS A 90 2.23 26.65 7.61
CA LYS A 90 3.01 27.15 8.76
C LYS A 90 3.49 26.01 9.65
N ARG A 91 2.64 24.99 9.82
CA ARG A 91 2.94 23.80 10.64
C ARG A 91 3.96 22.85 10.01
N TYR A 92 3.97 22.72 8.68
CA TYR A 92 4.75 21.65 8.02
C TYR A 92 5.99 22.12 7.23
N ARG A 93 6.05 23.37 6.76
CA ARG A 93 7.08 23.84 5.80
C ARG A 93 8.52 23.63 6.26
N ASN A 94 8.81 23.85 7.55
CA ASN A 94 10.17 23.80 8.10
C ASN A 94 10.40 22.59 9.00
N ARG A 95 9.46 21.62 9.00
CA ARG A 95 9.50 20.50 9.94
C ARG A 95 10.36 19.34 9.46
N PHE A 96 10.49 19.17 8.14
CA PHE A 96 11.27 18.11 7.50
C PHE A 96 11.87 18.57 6.19
N THR A 97 13.04 18.03 5.86
CA THR A 97 13.73 18.18 4.57
C THR A 97 13.30 17.09 3.58
N ILE A 98 13.52 17.30 2.27
CA ILE A 98 13.21 16.28 1.24
C ILE A 98 13.98 14.97 1.51
N PRO A 99 15.27 14.97 1.88
CA PRO A 99 15.95 13.75 2.29
C PRO A 99 15.28 13.07 3.47
N GLU A 100 14.77 13.77 4.49
CA GLU A 100 14.07 13.12 5.61
C GLU A 100 12.69 12.56 5.21
N ILE A 101 12.04 13.17 4.22
CA ILE A 101 10.77 12.70 3.65
C ILE A 101 10.99 11.43 2.81
N LEU A 102 12.08 11.38 2.04
CA LEU A 102 12.40 10.28 1.13
C LEU A 102 13.24 9.18 1.78
N MET A 103 14.08 9.54 2.74
CA MET A 103 14.98 8.66 3.49
C MET A 103 14.39 8.44 4.88
N LYS A 104 14.03 7.19 5.08
CA LYS A 104 13.43 6.58 6.26
C LYS A 104 14.08 7.01 7.59
N THR A 105 13.69 8.15 8.12
CA THR A 105 13.78 8.38 9.56
C THR A 105 12.49 7.84 10.16
N ASP A 106 12.62 6.95 11.15
CA ASP A 106 11.46 6.46 11.93
C ASP A 106 10.63 7.64 12.46
N THR A 107 11.30 8.76 12.72
CA THR A 107 10.72 10.05 13.10
C THR A 107 9.73 10.62 12.07
N PHE A 108 10.07 10.67 10.78
CA PHE A 108 9.17 11.19 9.76
C PHE A 108 7.93 10.31 9.57
N MET A 109 8.13 8.99 9.61
CA MET A 109 7.04 8.02 9.44
C MET A 109 6.10 8.00 10.64
N ASP A 110 6.65 8.06 11.86
CA ASP A 110 5.88 8.19 13.09
C ASP A 110 5.13 9.54 13.12
N PHE A 111 5.72 10.62 12.60
CA PHE A 111 5.04 11.92 12.44
C PHE A 111 3.86 11.84 11.45
N LEU A 112 4.08 11.33 10.23
CA LEU A 112 3.01 11.17 9.25
C LEU A 112 1.89 10.24 9.74
N TYR A 113 2.24 9.24 10.55
CA TYR A 113 1.26 8.38 11.19
C TYR A 113 0.32 9.18 12.08
N VAL A 114 0.86 9.96 13.02
CA VAL A 114 0.07 10.79 13.94
C VAL A 114 -0.86 11.74 13.17
N GLU A 115 -0.32 12.44 12.17
CA GLU A 115 -1.11 13.37 11.33
C GLU A 115 -2.13 12.65 10.43
N SER A 116 -1.89 11.38 10.13
CA SER A 116 -2.82 10.58 9.34
C SER A 116 -3.93 9.93 10.14
N VAL A 117 -3.88 9.90 11.47
CA VAL A 117 -4.87 9.22 12.33
C VAL A 117 -5.59 10.20 13.29
N SER A 118 -5.00 11.36 13.60
CA SER A 118 -5.60 12.32 14.54
C SER A 118 -5.57 13.75 13.98
N PRO A 119 -6.73 14.35 13.62
CA PRO A 119 -6.76 15.64 12.94
C PRO A 119 -6.52 16.87 13.81
N SER A 120 -6.56 16.78 15.14
CA SER A 120 -6.63 17.99 15.99
C SER A 120 -6.27 17.73 17.45
N VAL A 121 -5.06 18.14 17.85
CA VAL A 121 -4.81 18.64 19.21
C VAL A 121 -3.90 19.87 19.07
N GLU A 122 -4.50 21.04 19.19
CA GLU A 122 -3.81 22.25 19.64
C GLU A 122 -3.54 22.08 21.15
N SER A 123 -2.37 21.58 21.52
CA SER A 123 -1.73 21.79 22.83
C SER A 123 -0.53 20.87 22.95
N GLU A 124 0.65 21.44 22.70
CA GLU A 124 1.84 21.02 23.43
C GLU A 124 1.61 21.40 24.90
N ASP A 125 1.81 20.46 25.83
CA ASP A 125 2.42 20.74 27.15
C ASP A 125 2.45 19.55 28.14
N SER A 126 1.92 18.37 27.82
CA SER A 126 2.10 17.20 28.72
C SER A 126 2.77 16.00 28.03
N VAL A 127 3.96 15.67 28.54
CA VAL A 127 4.72 14.45 28.20
C VAL A 127 3.89 13.18 28.51
N ASP A 128 2.97 13.25 29.47
CA ASP A 128 2.06 12.16 29.83
C ASP A 128 0.95 11.91 28.80
N GLY A 129 0.46 12.94 28.11
CA GLY A 129 -0.56 12.79 27.06
C GLY A 129 -0.06 12.09 25.78
N TYR A 130 1.27 12.05 25.58
CA TYR A 130 1.91 11.22 24.56
C TYR A 130 2.07 9.76 25.00
N ARG A 131 2.15 9.51 26.32
CA ARG A 131 2.44 8.22 26.92
C ARG A 131 1.18 7.36 27.07
N GLU A 132 0.07 7.96 27.53
CA GLU A 132 -1.24 7.30 27.59
C GLU A 132 -1.82 7.02 26.18
N ARG A 133 -1.51 7.86 25.18
CA ARG A 133 -1.96 7.67 23.80
C ARG A 133 -1.33 6.45 23.10
N LYS A 134 -0.17 6.02 23.60
CA LYS A 134 0.53 4.81 23.13
C LYS A 134 -0.14 3.52 23.64
N GLU A 135 -0.97 3.63 24.67
CA GLU A 135 -1.74 2.54 25.29
C GLU A 135 -3.18 2.43 24.77
N PHE A 136 -3.64 3.35 23.91
CA PHE A 136 -4.96 3.23 23.28
C PHE A 136 -4.96 2.12 22.22
N ASP A 137 -5.15 0.93 22.76
CA ASP A 137 -5.69 -0.30 22.19
C ASP A 137 -4.83 -1.02 21.14
N ASP A 138 -3.73 -1.60 21.62
CA ASP A 138 -2.89 -2.53 20.85
C ASP A 138 -3.39 -4.00 20.94
N ASN A 139 -4.54 -4.27 21.59
CA ASN A 139 -5.03 -5.62 21.89
C ASN A 139 -6.44 -5.96 21.38
N SER A 140 -7.23 -4.99 20.91
CA SER A 140 -8.49 -5.34 20.23
C SER A 140 -8.19 -5.81 18.81
N TYR A 141 -8.69 -7.00 18.49
CA TYR A 141 -8.77 -7.62 17.16
C TYR A 141 -9.55 -6.72 16.19
N SER A 142 -8.97 -5.60 15.81
CA SER A 142 -9.64 -4.60 15.03
C SER A 142 -9.13 -4.72 13.61
N LEU A 143 -10.00 -5.26 12.76
CA LEU A 143 -9.78 -5.44 11.32
C LEU A 143 -9.15 -4.17 10.73
N ILE A 144 -8.39 -4.29 9.66
CA ILE A 144 -7.85 -3.15 8.89
C ILE A 144 -8.93 -2.07 8.70
N PHE A 145 -10.17 -2.47 8.44
CA PHE A 145 -11.34 -1.60 8.28
C PHE A 145 -11.64 -0.66 9.46
N SER A 146 -11.41 -1.12 10.70
CA SER A 146 -11.60 -0.28 11.88
C SER A 146 -10.56 0.85 11.98
N HIS A 147 -9.39 0.65 11.40
CA HIS A 147 -8.34 1.66 11.32
C HIS A 147 -8.52 2.57 10.09
N LEU A 148 -9.08 2.05 9.00
CA LEU A 148 -9.40 2.85 7.81
C LEU A 148 -10.27 4.07 8.16
N SER A 149 -11.26 3.91 9.03
CA SER A 149 -12.17 5.01 9.43
C SER A 149 -11.48 6.09 10.28
N GLN A 150 -10.32 5.78 10.85
CA GLN A 150 -9.53 6.71 11.65
C GLN A 150 -8.59 7.55 10.79
N LEU A 151 -8.43 7.21 9.50
CA LEU A 151 -7.54 7.95 8.62
C LEU A 151 -8.09 9.36 8.32
N THR A 152 -7.19 10.34 8.25
CA THR A 152 -7.55 11.70 7.87
C THR A 152 -7.92 11.77 6.38
N LYS A 153 -8.68 12.81 6.02
CA LYS A 153 -9.04 13.09 4.62
C LYS A 153 -7.80 13.14 3.70
N GLN A 154 -6.69 13.71 4.16
CA GLN A 154 -5.44 13.78 3.39
C GLN A 154 -4.86 12.38 3.12
N ALA A 155 -4.90 11.49 4.11
CA ALA A 155 -4.44 10.12 3.95
C ALA A 155 -5.30 9.35 2.95
N HIS A 156 -6.63 9.48 3.01
CA HIS A 156 -7.52 8.87 1.99
C HIS A 156 -7.22 9.38 0.58
N ILE A 157 -7.02 10.69 0.40
CA ILE A 157 -6.66 11.26 -0.92
C ILE A 157 -5.33 10.69 -1.40
N ALA A 158 -4.31 10.60 -0.52
CA ALA A 158 -3.01 10.03 -0.87
C ALA A 158 -3.11 8.55 -1.28
N VAL A 159 -3.96 7.76 -0.60
CA VAL A 159 -4.23 6.36 -0.96
C VAL A 159 -4.80 6.27 -2.38
N TRP A 160 -5.88 7.00 -2.66
CA TRP A 160 -6.53 6.99 -3.97
C TRP A 160 -5.59 7.46 -5.09
N ALA A 161 -4.86 8.55 -4.87
CA ALA A 161 -3.90 9.07 -5.83
C ALA A 161 -2.78 8.07 -6.13
N THR A 162 -2.23 7.42 -5.09
CA THR A 162 -1.17 6.42 -5.25
C THR A 162 -1.68 5.18 -5.99
N ALA A 163 -2.87 4.68 -5.63
CA ALA A 163 -3.48 3.53 -6.30
C ALA A 163 -3.77 3.81 -7.79
N LEU A 164 -4.22 5.01 -8.12
CA LEU A 164 -4.45 5.42 -9.51
C LEU A 164 -3.14 5.48 -10.30
N LEU A 165 -2.09 6.11 -9.74
CA LEU A 165 -0.77 6.16 -10.37
C LEU A 165 -0.18 4.76 -10.56
N PHE A 166 -0.41 3.86 -9.59
CA PHE A 166 -0.02 2.46 -9.69
C PHE A 166 -0.72 1.77 -10.86
N GLY A 167 -2.03 1.98 -11.03
CA GLY A 167 -2.75 1.47 -12.20
C GLY A 167 -2.23 2.01 -13.54
N ILE A 168 -1.96 3.32 -13.62
CA ILE A 168 -1.44 3.96 -14.84
C ILE A 168 -0.05 3.38 -15.22
N TYR A 169 0.77 3.07 -14.23
CA TYR A 169 2.11 2.53 -14.43
C TYR A 169 2.15 1.21 -15.22
N HIS A 170 1.08 0.39 -15.17
CA HIS A 170 1.04 -0.87 -15.92
C HIS A 170 0.86 -0.70 -17.44
N GLY A 171 0.51 0.50 -17.93
CA GLY A 171 0.48 0.80 -19.38
C GLY A 171 -0.62 0.11 -20.18
N ASN A 172 -1.45 -0.73 -19.56
CA ASN A 172 -2.58 -1.42 -20.15
C ASN A 172 -3.84 -1.17 -19.33
N LEU A 173 -4.99 -0.98 -20.00
CA LEU A 173 -6.24 -0.66 -19.31
C LEU A 173 -6.73 -1.78 -18.39
N VAL A 174 -6.70 -3.04 -18.83
CA VAL A 174 -7.15 -4.20 -18.05
C VAL A 174 -6.23 -4.38 -16.84
N GLN A 175 -4.91 -4.42 -17.06
CA GLN A 175 -3.96 -4.51 -15.95
C GLN A 175 -4.03 -3.29 -15.04
N GLY A 176 -4.24 -2.11 -15.60
CA GLY A 176 -4.36 -0.86 -14.86
C GLY A 176 -5.57 -0.85 -13.94
N VAL A 177 -6.75 -1.28 -14.42
CA VAL A 177 -7.95 -1.39 -13.57
C VAL A 177 -7.73 -2.42 -12.46
N TYR A 178 -7.14 -3.58 -12.79
CA TYR A 178 -6.77 -4.59 -11.79
C TYR A 178 -5.85 -4.01 -10.72
N ALA A 179 -4.80 -3.32 -11.16
CA ALA A 179 -3.80 -2.72 -10.31
C ALA A 179 -4.33 -1.53 -9.50
N VAL A 180 -5.30 -0.74 -10.00
CA VAL A 180 -5.95 0.28 -9.16
C VAL A 180 -6.65 -0.38 -7.98
N ILE A 181 -7.42 -1.45 -8.22
CA ILE A 181 -8.19 -2.12 -7.15
C ILE A 181 -7.26 -2.78 -6.14
N MET A 182 -6.28 -3.55 -6.59
CA MET A 182 -5.24 -4.13 -5.71
C MET A 182 -4.40 -3.04 -5.03
N GLY A 183 -4.09 -1.97 -5.76
CA GLY A 183 -3.35 -0.82 -5.28
C GLY A 183 -4.05 -0.11 -4.13
N LEU A 184 -5.39 -0.08 -4.10
CA LEU A 184 -6.16 0.42 -2.95
C LEU A 184 -5.94 -0.47 -1.72
N VAL A 185 -6.07 -1.80 -1.86
CA VAL A 185 -5.86 -2.76 -0.76
C VAL A 185 -4.46 -2.60 -0.17
N ILE A 186 -3.45 -2.64 -1.03
CA ILE A 186 -2.04 -2.57 -0.62
C ILE A 186 -1.72 -1.21 0.01
N THR A 187 -2.16 -0.11 -0.59
CA THR A 187 -1.85 1.23 -0.08
C THR A 187 -2.61 1.56 1.20
N TYR A 188 -3.85 1.09 1.36
CA TYR A 188 -4.56 1.21 2.64
C TYR A 188 -3.86 0.43 3.75
N SER A 189 -3.38 -0.78 3.48
CA SER A 189 -2.60 -1.55 4.46
C SER A 189 -1.33 -0.78 4.88
N TYR A 190 -0.65 -0.14 3.93
CA TYR A 190 0.50 0.68 4.23
C TYR A 190 0.15 1.94 5.04
N ALA A 191 -0.94 2.62 4.70
CA ALA A 191 -1.41 3.82 5.39
C ALA A 191 -1.78 3.53 6.86
N VAL A 192 -2.39 2.37 7.12
CA VAL A 192 -2.80 1.91 8.45
C VAL A 192 -1.59 1.46 9.28
N TYR A 193 -0.80 0.52 8.76
CA TYR A 193 0.24 -0.14 9.56
C TYR A 193 1.59 0.56 9.53
N ARG A 194 1.85 1.43 8.53
CA ARG A 194 3.10 2.18 8.34
C ARG A 194 4.36 1.32 8.40
N ARG A 195 4.24 0.06 7.99
CA ARG A 195 5.33 -0.90 7.89
C ARG A 195 5.45 -1.34 6.45
N PHE A 196 6.65 -1.23 5.89
CA PHE A 196 6.94 -1.64 4.51
C PHE A 196 6.70 -3.12 4.23
N SER A 197 7.01 -3.95 5.21
CA SER A 197 6.86 -5.39 5.09
C SER A 197 5.40 -5.80 4.87
N VAL A 198 4.44 -5.00 5.34
CA VAL A 198 3.00 -5.31 5.18
C VAL A 198 2.57 -5.28 3.71
N PRO A 199 2.69 -4.15 2.96
CA PRO A 199 2.33 -4.13 1.55
C PRO A 199 3.23 -5.05 0.71
N VAL A 200 4.51 -5.20 1.04
CA VAL A 200 5.40 -6.13 0.32
C VAL A 200 4.89 -7.55 0.42
N ILE A 201 4.69 -8.08 1.64
CA ILE A 201 4.22 -9.47 1.80
C ILE A 201 2.84 -9.66 1.17
N ALA A 202 1.94 -8.68 1.32
CA ALA A 202 0.62 -8.71 0.69
C ALA A 202 0.71 -8.84 -0.84
N HIS A 203 1.59 -8.04 -1.46
CA HIS A 203 1.81 -8.03 -2.90
C HIS A 203 2.47 -9.31 -3.39
N ILE A 204 3.52 -9.78 -2.71
CA ILE A 204 4.18 -11.07 -3.01
C ILE A 204 3.15 -12.20 -3.00
N CYS A 205 2.29 -12.27 -1.98
CA CYS A 205 1.25 -13.29 -1.89
C CYS A 205 0.20 -13.18 -3.00
N ALA A 206 -0.26 -11.96 -3.32
CA ALA A 206 -1.20 -11.74 -4.42
C ALA A 206 -0.62 -12.19 -5.77
N ASN A 207 0.63 -11.82 -6.07
CA ASN A 207 1.30 -12.20 -7.30
C ASN A 207 1.57 -13.70 -7.37
N ALA A 208 1.99 -14.32 -6.27
CA ALA A 208 2.18 -15.77 -6.22
C ALA A 208 0.88 -16.55 -6.51
N VAL A 209 -0.26 -16.09 -5.97
CA VAL A 209 -1.57 -16.68 -6.27
C VAL A 209 -1.94 -16.45 -7.73
N SER A 210 -1.77 -15.23 -8.25
CA SER A 210 -2.05 -14.95 -9.67
C SER A 210 -1.21 -15.82 -10.60
N LEU A 211 0.08 -16.00 -10.31
CA LEU A 211 0.98 -16.84 -11.08
C LEU A 211 0.56 -18.31 -11.02
N LEU A 212 0.21 -18.80 -9.83
CA LEU A 212 -0.26 -20.17 -9.63
C LEU A 212 -1.53 -20.46 -10.46
N LEU A 213 -2.49 -19.54 -10.49
CA LEU A 213 -3.71 -19.70 -11.28
C LEU A 213 -3.47 -19.73 -12.79
N VAL A 214 -2.36 -19.18 -13.27
CA VAL A 214 -2.00 -19.23 -14.70
C VAL A 214 -1.40 -20.59 -15.06
N TYR A 215 -0.73 -21.27 -14.11
CA TYR A 215 -0.08 -22.58 -14.34
C TYR A 215 -0.92 -23.81 -13.94
N LEU A 216 -2.08 -23.62 -13.32
CA LEU A 216 -3.05 -24.68 -12.98
C LEU A 216 -4.14 -24.78 -14.04
#